data_AF-A0A1I1JKG8-F1
#
_entry.id   AF-A0A1I1JKG8-F1
#
_cell.length_a   1.000
_cell.length_b   1.000
_cell.length_c   1.000
_cell.angle_alpha   90.00
_cell.angle_beta   90.00
_cell.angle_gamma   90.00
#
_symmetry.space_group_name_H-M   'P 1'
#
loop_
_entity.id
_entity.type
_entity.pdbx_description
1 polymer ?
#
loop_
_entity_poly.entity_id
_entity_poly.type
_entity_poly.pdbx_seq_one_letter_code
_entity_poly.pdbx_strand_id
1 'polypeptide(L)'
;MTRVQIQFEYYDKLLFAIVASLGFGMAIGLATSVAFLTGLAGGALFATVFVYDAMFRNPPMPTGSARAKAAAVVWHAFLLITVAAAVG
;
A
#
# COMPACT_ATOMS: atom_id res chain seq x y z
N MET A 1 -18.61 -25.74 -21.90
CA MET A 1 -17.51 -25.50 -20.94
C MET A 1 -17.03 -24.08 -21.12
N THR A 2 -17.56 -23.13 -20.35
CA THR A 2 -17.13 -21.73 -20.38
C THR A 2 -15.81 -21.64 -19.61
N ARG A 3 -14.69 -21.37 -20.27
CA ARG A 3 -13.43 -21.07 -19.57
C ARG A 3 -13.66 -19.79 -18.77
N VAL A 4 -13.62 -19.87 -17.45
CA VAL A 4 -13.47 -18.68 -16.60
C VAL A 4 -12.10 -18.12 -16.91
N GLN A 5 -12.05 -17.12 -17.80
CA GLN A 5 -10.86 -16.33 -18.01
C GLN A 5 -10.76 -15.41 -16.79
N ILE A 6 -9.86 -15.73 -15.84
CA ILE A 6 -9.57 -14.83 -14.72
C ILE A 6 -8.84 -13.61 -15.33
N GLN A 7 -9.60 -12.60 -15.72
CA GLN A 7 -9.08 -11.31 -16.14
C GLN A 7 -8.86 -10.52 -14.87
N PHE A 8 -7.61 -10.25 -14.49
CA PHE A 8 -7.34 -9.40 -13.33
C PHE A 8 -7.59 -7.94 -13.73
N GLU A 9 -8.63 -7.34 -13.18
CA GLU A 9 -8.89 -5.90 -13.30
C GLU A 9 -7.81 -5.09 -12.57
N TYR A 10 -7.72 -3.80 -12.89
CA TYR A 10 -6.70 -2.91 -12.35
C TYR A 10 -6.67 -2.87 -10.82
N TYR A 11 -7.83 -2.79 -10.17
CA TYR A 11 -7.92 -2.78 -8.71
C TYR A 11 -7.56 -4.12 -8.07
N ASP A 12 -7.82 -5.24 -8.76
CA ASP A 12 -7.43 -6.56 -8.26
C ASP A 12 -5.92 -6.72 -8.26
N LYS A 13 -5.24 -6.18 -9.28
CA LYS A 13 -3.77 -6.12 -9.33
C LYS A 13 -3.20 -5.27 -8.21
N LEU A 14 -3.81 -4.11 -7.93
CA LEU A 14 -3.42 -3.25 -6.82
C LEU A 14 -3.62 -3.95 -5.46
N LEU A 15 -4.77 -4.59 -5.26
CA LEU A 15 -5.06 -5.32 -4.04
C LEU A 15 -4.07 -6.47 -3.83
N PHE A 16 -3.79 -7.23 -4.89
CA PHE A 16 -2.77 -8.27 -4.86
C PHE A 16 -1.39 -7.70 -4.51
N ALA A 17 -1.00 -6.57 -5.09
CA ALA A 17 0.28 -5.92 -4.81
C ALA A 17 0.39 -5.47 -3.34
N ILE A 18 -0.68 -4.94 -2.75
CA ILE A 18 -0.75 -4.57 -1.33
C ILE A 18 -0.56 -5.82 -0.45
N VAL A 19 -1.33 -6.87 -0.70
CA VAL A 19 -1.24 -8.12 0.07
C VAL A 19 0.15 -8.76 -0.08
N ALA A 20 0.70 -8.77 -1.28
CA ALA A 20 2.05 -9.28 -1.55
C ALA A 20 3.12 -8.47 -0.81
N SER A 21 2.99 -7.14 -0.74
CA SER A 21 3.94 -6.28 -0.03
C SER A 21 3.94 -6.55 1.47
N LEU A 22 2.75 -6.66 2.07
CA LEU A 22 2.60 -7.01 3.49
C LEU A 22 3.12 -8.42 3.76
N GLY A 23 2.73 -9.38 2.93
CA GLY A 23 3.17 -10.78 3.00
C GLY A 23 4.69 -10.91 2.92
N PHE A 24 5.32 -10.15 2.02
CA PHE A 24 6.76 -10.13 1.87
C PHE A 24 7.46 -9.55 3.12
N GLY A 25 6.95 -8.45 3.67
CA GLY A 25 7.47 -7.89 4.92
C GLY A 25 7.35 -8.85 6.11
N MET A 26 6.21 -9.52 6.24
CA MET A 26 6.01 -10.57 7.24
C MET A 26 6.98 -11.75 7.04
N ALA A 27 7.17 -12.19 5.79
CA ALA A 27 8.10 -13.27 5.46
C ALA A 27 9.54 -12.91 5.83
N ILE A 28 9.99 -11.67 5.59
CA ILE A 28 11.31 -11.19 6.05
C ILE A 28 11.42 -11.29 7.58
N GLY A 29 10.42 -10.80 8.30
CA GLY A 29 10.40 -10.82 9.77
C GLY A 29 10.35 -12.23 10.38
N LEU A 30 9.86 -13.23 9.63
CA LEU A 30 9.81 -14.63 10.06
C LEU A 30 11.02 -15.45 9.61
N ALA A 31 11.62 -15.11 8.47
CA ALA A 31 12.69 -15.90 7.84
C ALA A 31 14.11 -15.34 8.09
N THR A 32 14.23 -14.16 8.71
CA THR A 32 15.52 -13.49 8.94
C THR A 32 15.66 -13.03 10.40
N SER A 33 16.79 -12.41 10.74
CA SER A 33 17.02 -11.79 12.05
C SER A 33 16.36 -10.41 12.21
N VAL A 34 15.67 -9.90 11.18
CA VAL A 34 14.91 -8.65 11.27
C VAL A 34 13.71 -8.85 12.19
N ALA A 35 13.51 -7.96 13.16
CA ALA A 35 12.35 -8.03 14.05
C ALA A 35 11.03 -8.03 13.24
N PHE A 36 10.08 -8.88 13.64
CA PHE A 36 8.84 -9.09 12.90
C PHE A 36 8.11 -7.79 12.56
N LEU A 37 7.95 -6.89 13.55
CA LEU A 37 7.29 -5.60 13.35
C LEU A 37 8.06 -4.68 12.39
N THR A 38 9.38 -4.73 12.38
CA THR A 38 10.22 -3.97 11.44
C THR A 38 10.04 -4.49 10.01
N GLY A 39 10.02 -5.82 9.82
CA GLY A 39 9.75 -6.43 8.51
C GLY A 39 8.36 -6.07 7.99
N LEU A 40 7.34 -6.22 8.84
CA LEU A 40 5.96 -5.83 8.52
C LEU A 40 5.84 -4.33 8.20
N ALA A 41 6.49 -3.46 8.97
CA ALA A 41 6.51 -2.02 8.72
C ALA A 41 7.14 -1.70 7.35
N GLY A 42 8.25 -2.35 7.00
CA GLY A 42 8.86 -2.22 5.66
C GLY A 42 7.91 -2.64 4.54
N GLY A 43 7.21 -3.77 4.70
CA GLY A 43 6.16 -4.20 3.77
C GLY A 43 5.01 -3.21 3.64
N ALA A 44 4.57 -2.61 4.75
CA ALA A 44 3.52 -1.58 4.75
C ALA A 44 3.96 -0.27 4.09
N LEU A 45 5.23 0.13 4.26
CA LEU A 45 5.81 1.27 3.55
C LEU A 45 5.84 1.03 2.04
N PHE A 46 6.11 -0.19 1.59
CA PHE A 46 6.03 -0.52 0.17
C PHE A 46 4.58 -0.56 -0.33
N ALA A 47 3.66 -1.13 0.46
CA ALA A 47 2.23 -1.19 0.15
C ALA A 47 1.59 0.20 -0.05
N THR A 48 2.08 1.19 0.69
CA THR A 48 1.68 2.59 0.61
C THR A 48 1.73 3.15 -0.81
N VAL A 49 2.69 2.74 -1.64
CA VAL A 49 2.81 3.21 -3.03
C VAL A 49 1.58 2.80 -3.85
N PHE A 50 1.10 1.57 -3.67
CA PHE A 50 -0.11 1.06 -4.34
C PHE A 50 -1.37 1.73 -3.79
N VAL A 51 -1.44 1.96 -2.48
CA VAL A 51 -2.55 2.72 -1.88
C VAL A 51 -2.59 4.14 -2.44
N TYR A 52 -1.44 4.80 -2.60
CA TYR A 52 -1.35 6.13 -3.19
C TYR A 52 -1.84 6.16 -4.64
N ASP A 53 -1.41 5.18 -5.45
CA ASP A 53 -1.85 5.05 -6.83
C ASP A 53 -3.38 4.88 -6.92
N ALA A 54 -3.93 3.98 -6.10
CA ALA A 54 -5.37 3.68 -6.04
C ALA A 54 -6.22 4.85 -5.52
N MET A 55 -5.73 5.61 -4.55
CA MET A 55 -6.52 6.65 -3.86
C MET A 55 -6.39 8.04 -4.49
N PHE A 56 -5.25 8.34 -5.13
CA PHE A 56 -4.93 9.71 -5.54
C PHE A 56 -4.55 9.88 -7.01
N ARG A 57 -3.88 8.89 -7.63
CA ARG A 57 -3.52 8.97 -9.06
C ARG A 57 -4.62 8.46 -9.96
N ASN A 58 -5.18 7.31 -9.62
CA ASN A 58 -6.24 6.65 -10.38
C ASN A 58 -7.45 6.37 -9.47
N PRO A 59 -8.03 7.39 -8.82
CA PRO A 59 -9.14 7.17 -7.91
C PRO A 59 -10.38 6.65 -8.64
N PRO A 60 -11.17 5.78 -8.00
CA PRO A 60 -12.43 5.31 -8.55
C PRO A 60 -13.51 6.41 -8.60
N MET A 61 -13.28 7.52 -7.87
CA MET A 61 -14.16 8.68 -7.82
C MET A 61 -13.53 9.89 -8.50
N PRO A 62 -14.32 10.81 -9.08
CA PRO A 62 -13.81 12.00 -9.75
C PRO A 62 -12.87 12.85 -8.87
N THR A 63 -11.75 13.26 -9.46
CA THR A 63 -10.77 14.16 -8.83
C THR A 63 -11.29 15.60 -8.85
N GLY A 64 -11.15 16.33 -7.73
CA GLY A 64 -11.51 17.77 -7.69
C GLY A 64 -12.13 18.26 -6.38
N SER A 65 -12.56 17.37 -5.49
CA SER A 65 -13.09 17.79 -4.19
C SER A 65 -11.98 18.32 -3.27
N ALA A 66 -12.28 19.35 -2.48
CA ALA A 66 -11.37 19.85 -1.44
C ALA A 66 -10.97 18.73 -0.45
N ARG A 67 -11.87 17.76 -0.23
CA ARG A 67 -11.64 16.56 0.57
C ARG A 67 -10.51 15.69 0.01
N ALA A 68 -10.45 15.46 -1.31
CA ALA A 68 -9.39 14.67 -1.91
C ALA A 68 -8.01 15.33 -1.73
N LYS A 69 -7.94 16.66 -1.87
CA LYS A 69 -6.71 17.43 -1.63
C LYS A 69 -6.27 17.36 -0.16
N ALA A 70 -7.20 17.54 0.77
CA ALA A 70 -6.91 17.43 2.21
C ALA A 70 -6.44 16.01 2.58
N ALA A 71 -7.10 14.97 2.05
CA ALA A 71 -6.70 13.58 2.27
C ALA A 71 -5.28 13.30 1.76
N ALA A 72 -4.90 13.86 0.61
CA ALA A 72 -3.54 13.74 0.10
C ALA A 72 -2.52 14.40 1.05
N VAL A 73 -2.79 15.61 1.56
CA VAL A 73 -1.89 16.28 2.52
C VAL A 73 -1.74 15.46 3.80
N VAL A 74 -2.85 15.00 4.37
CA VAL A 74 -2.85 14.18 5.59
C VAL A 74 -2.08 12.88 5.38
N TRP A 75 -2.25 12.23 4.22
CA TRP A 75 -1.52 11.03 3.84
C TRP A 75 0.00 11.24 3.84
N HIS A 76 0.49 12.30 3.19
CA HIS A 76 1.93 12.58 3.16
C HIS A 76 2.47 12.93 4.56
N ALA A 77 1.72 13.68 5.37
CA ALA A 77 2.12 13.98 6.75
C ALA A 77 2.23 12.70 7.60
N PHE A 78 1.23 11.81 7.49
CA PHE A 78 1.25 10.51 8.15
C PHE A 78 2.46 9.67 7.74
N LEU A 79 2.79 9.63 6.44
CA LEU A 79 3.95 8.88 5.95
C LEU A 79 5.27 9.45 6.45
N LEU A 80 5.43 10.77 6.45
CA LEU A 80 6.62 11.42 6.99
C LEU A 80 6.81 11.07 8.47
N ILE A 81 5.75 11.14 9.27
CA ILE A 81 5.79 10.79 10.70
C ILE A 81 6.13 9.31 10.88
N THR A 82 5.50 8.44 10.11
CA THR A 82 5.70 6.98 10.21
C THR A 82 7.13 6.60 9.85
N VAL A 83 7.68 7.16 8.77
CA VAL A 83 9.07 6.93 8.36
C VAL A 83 10.01 7.49 9.41
N ALA A 84 9.79 8.71 9.91
CA ALA A 84 10.60 9.31 10.96
C ALA A 84 10.63 8.45 12.24
N ALA A 85 9.47 7.95 12.68
CA ALA A 85 9.37 7.07 13.84
C ALA A 85 10.01 5.69 13.63
N ALA A 86 10.14 5.24 12.38
CA ALA A 86 10.81 3.98 12.06
C ALA A 86 12.34 4.09 12.00
N VAL A 87 12.88 5.30 11.81
CA VAL A 87 14.33 5.53 11.66
C VAL A 87 14.98 6.31 12.82
N GLY A 88 14.19 6.93 13.69
CA GLY A 88 14.63 7.64 14.89
C GLY A 88 14.53 6.77 16.14
#